data_AF-A0A0A0B034-F1
#
_entry.id   AF-A0A0A0B034-F1
#
_cell.length_a   1.000
_cell.length_b   1.000
_cell.length_c   1.000
_cell.angle_alpha   90.00
_cell.angle_beta   90.00
_cell.angle_gamma   90.00
#
_symmetry.space_group_name_H-M   'P 1'
#
loop_
_entity.id
_entity.type
_entity.pdbx_description
1 polymer ?
#
loop_
_entity_poly.entity_id
_entity_poly.type
_entity_poly.pdbx_seq_one_letter_code
_entity_poly.pdbx_strand_id
1 'polypeptide(L)'
;ALGEADQVRMTSEGSDCRCKCILRPLSKDACSRVRNGSMRVEDFYTVETASSGADCKCSCTAPPSSLNPCENEWKMEKLKKQAPELFKLQSMVDLLEGTLYSMDLMKVHSYISKVVAQMNTLEETIKTNLSRENDFMKESVLHLTDQMRRYENYSDIMISIKKEISNLGYQLLQKDAAAVPESKAQPCHGEGLPCPIRGKLPGAGVSLPPPPPSPLPPYPVKEVECEGTIESVEPPTEHHSYGRNEGAWMKDPAAKDDRIYVTNYYYGNSLVEFRSLDNFKQGRWSNLYKLPYNWIGTGHVVYRGAFYYNRAFTKNIIKYDLKERYVAGWALLHDVVYEDTTPWKWKGHSDIDFAVDESGLWVIYPSVDYDYSQQEVIVLSRLDPGDLSVRRETTWKTGLKRNAYGNCFIICGILYAVDTYSQKEGQISYAFDTHTDTEAELRLPFLNQYAFTTQVDYNPKEKVLYAWDNGHQMTYGLRFVV
;
A
#
# COMPACT_ATOMS: atom_id res chain seq x y z
N ALA A 1 -15.64 -1.71 -37.70
CA ALA A 1 -14.72 -2.86 -37.74
C ALA A 1 -13.27 -2.35 -37.73
N LEU A 2 -12.68 -2.25 -36.54
CA LEU A 2 -11.31 -1.82 -36.26
C LEU A 2 -10.92 -2.47 -34.91
N GLY A 3 -9.68 -2.96 -34.74
CA GLY A 3 -9.16 -3.34 -33.42
C GLY A 3 -8.56 -4.73 -33.18
N GLU A 4 -8.09 -5.48 -34.19
CA GLU A 4 -7.59 -6.87 -33.97
C GLU A 4 -6.28 -7.24 -34.73
N ALA A 5 -5.44 -6.24 -35.02
CA ALA A 5 -4.30 -6.36 -35.95
C ALA A 5 -2.88 -6.38 -35.31
N ASP A 6 -2.67 -5.82 -34.11
CA ASP A 6 -1.31 -5.48 -33.61
C ASP A 6 -0.76 -6.36 -32.47
N GLN A 7 -1.39 -7.49 -32.15
CA GLN A 7 -0.89 -8.43 -31.13
C GLN A 7 -0.20 -9.67 -31.70
N VAL A 8 0.82 -10.14 -30.98
CA VAL A 8 1.50 -11.42 -31.24
C VAL A 8 0.53 -12.56 -31.02
N ARG A 9 0.30 -13.38 -32.05
CA ARG A 9 -0.59 -14.55 -31.99
C ARG A 9 0.22 -15.78 -31.57
N MET A 10 -0.26 -16.48 -30.56
CA MET A 10 0.29 -17.75 -30.08
C MET A 10 -0.71 -18.87 -30.37
N THR A 11 -0.25 -19.99 -30.91
CA THR A 11 -1.05 -21.21 -31.06
C THR A 11 -0.37 -22.37 -30.33
N SER A 12 -1.19 -23.26 -29.77
CA SER A 12 -0.77 -24.38 -28.94
C SER A 12 -1.60 -25.62 -29.27
N GLU A 13 -0.93 -26.72 -29.58
CA GLU A 13 -1.51 -28.01 -29.95
C GLU A 13 -0.93 -29.08 -29.01
N GLY A 14 -1.79 -29.66 -28.17
CA GLY A 14 -1.38 -30.55 -27.06
C GLY A 14 -2.30 -30.46 -25.84
N SER A 15 -2.35 -31.50 -25.01
CA SER A 15 -3.26 -31.60 -23.85
C SER A 15 -2.73 -31.02 -22.54
N ASP A 16 -1.40 -30.97 -22.36
CA ASP A 16 -0.71 -30.26 -21.26
C ASP A 16 0.33 -29.31 -21.87
N CYS A 17 -0.15 -28.22 -22.47
CA CYS A 17 0.68 -27.29 -23.22
C CYS A 17 0.96 -26.01 -22.42
N ARG A 18 2.24 -25.73 -22.14
CA ARG A 18 2.71 -24.45 -21.58
C ARG A 18 3.60 -23.73 -22.57
N CYS A 19 2.97 -22.93 -23.43
CA CYS A 19 3.64 -22.11 -24.45
C CYS A 19 3.99 -20.72 -23.94
N LYS A 20 5.14 -20.17 -24.37
CA LYS A 20 5.52 -18.77 -24.14
C LYS A 20 6.31 -18.23 -25.34
N CYS A 21 5.77 -17.20 -25.98
CA CYS A 21 6.51 -16.40 -26.97
C CYS A 21 7.47 -15.44 -26.27
N ILE A 22 8.72 -15.37 -26.74
CA ILE A 22 9.75 -14.44 -26.27
C ILE A 22 10.24 -13.64 -27.47
N LEU A 23 9.97 -12.34 -27.47
CA LEU A 23 10.48 -11.42 -28.49
C LEU A 23 11.84 -10.87 -28.10
N ARG A 24 12.82 -10.99 -29.00
CA ARG A 24 14.12 -10.33 -28.87
C ARG A 24 14.17 -9.08 -29.76
N PRO A 25 14.37 -7.87 -29.18
CA PRO A 25 14.48 -6.64 -29.94
C PRO A 25 15.81 -6.55 -30.70
N LEU A 26 15.82 -5.71 -31.75
CA LEU A 26 17.03 -5.40 -32.52
C LEU A 26 18.09 -4.69 -31.67
N SER A 27 19.36 -4.94 -31.96
CA SER A 27 20.48 -4.19 -31.38
C SER A 27 20.61 -2.79 -31.99
N LYS A 28 21.25 -1.85 -31.26
CA LYS A 28 21.46 -0.48 -31.75
C LYS A 28 22.28 -0.43 -33.06
N ASP A 29 23.18 -1.39 -33.26
CA ASP A 29 23.96 -1.51 -34.50
C ASP A 29 23.12 -2.02 -35.68
N ALA A 30 22.19 -2.96 -35.44
CA ALA A 30 21.21 -3.39 -36.43
C ALA A 30 20.28 -2.25 -36.84
N CYS A 31 19.72 -1.52 -35.86
CA CYS A 31 18.95 -0.30 -36.12
C CYS A 31 19.74 0.75 -36.93
N SER A 32 21.04 0.90 -36.67
CA SER A 32 21.91 1.83 -37.39
C SER A 32 22.17 1.40 -38.84
N ARG A 33 22.31 0.09 -39.11
CA ARG A 33 22.38 -0.47 -40.47
C ARG A 33 21.07 -0.31 -41.24
N VAL A 34 19.94 -0.63 -40.61
CA VAL A 34 18.59 -0.46 -41.18
C VAL A 34 18.35 1.00 -41.57
N ARG A 35 18.63 1.96 -40.68
CA ARG A 35 18.52 3.41 -40.96
C ARG A 35 19.39 3.85 -42.14
N ASN A 36 20.57 3.24 -42.30
CA ASN A 36 21.52 3.56 -43.36
C ASN A 36 21.32 2.68 -44.62
N GLY A 37 20.18 2.00 -44.79
CA GLY A 37 19.87 1.18 -45.97
C GLY A 37 20.78 -0.03 -46.20
N SER A 38 21.51 -0.47 -45.18
CA SER A 38 22.59 -1.48 -45.25
C SER A 38 22.25 -2.72 -44.39
N MET A 39 20.97 -3.10 -44.43
CA MET A 39 20.39 -4.21 -43.67
C MET A 39 20.93 -5.58 -44.10
N ARG A 40 21.16 -6.47 -43.12
CA ARG A 40 21.52 -7.88 -43.33
C ARG A 40 20.32 -8.80 -43.09
N VAL A 41 20.42 -10.04 -43.57
CA VAL A 41 19.46 -11.13 -43.27
C VAL A 41 19.39 -11.43 -41.76
N GLU A 42 20.44 -11.06 -41.01
CA GLU A 42 20.54 -11.16 -39.55
C GLU A 42 19.86 -9.98 -38.81
N ASP A 43 19.59 -8.85 -39.47
CA ASP A 43 19.10 -7.62 -38.84
C ASP A 43 17.55 -7.59 -38.69
N PHE A 44 16.95 -8.75 -38.42
CA PHE A 44 15.52 -8.92 -38.18
C PHE A 44 15.23 -9.30 -36.72
N TYR A 45 14.01 -9.00 -36.24
CA TYR A 45 13.59 -9.46 -34.91
C TYR A 45 13.49 -10.99 -34.88
N THR A 46 13.67 -11.59 -33.70
CA THR A 46 13.48 -13.03 -33.50
C THR A 46 12.39 -13.30 -32.48
N VAL A 47 11.53 -14.28 -32.80
CA VAL A 47 10.49 -14.80 -31.91
C VAL A 47 10.91 -16.19 -31.47
N GLU A 48 11.36 -16.32 -30.22
CA GLU A 48 11.62 -17.63 -29.64
C GLU A 48 10.34 -18.19 -29.02
N THR A 49 10.10 -19.47 -29.21
CA THR A 49 8.95 -20.16 -28.61
C THR A 49 9.46 -21.16 -27.59
N ALA A 50 9.21 -20.90 -26.31
CA ALA A 50 9.44 -21.87 -25.24
C ALA A 50 8.16 -22.72 -25.05
N SER A 51 8.32 -24.04 -25.08
CA SER A 51 7.26 -25.02 -24.79
C SER A 51 7.62 -25.89 -23.60
N SER A 52 6.61 -26.39 -22.90
CA SER A 52 6.73 -27.46 -21.92
C SER A 52 5.43 -28.27 -21.91
N GLY A 53 5.57 -29.59 -21.81
CA GLY A 53 4.51 -30.57 -22.07
C GLY A 53 5.04 -31.77 -22.85
N ALA A 54 4.54 -32.99 -22.56
CA ALA A 54 5.06 -34.22 -23.17
C ALA A 54 4.64 -34.40 -24.65
N ASP A 55 3.51 -33.82 -25.03
CA ASP A 55 2.95 -33.81 -26.39
C ASP A 55 2.44 -32.39 -26.67
N CYS A 56 3.37 -31.41 -26.69
CA CYS A 56 3.05 -30.00 -26.83
C CYS A 56 3.82 -29.32 -27.96
N LYS A 57 3.07 -28.76 -28.90
CA LYS A 57 3.56 -28.05 -30.09
C LYS A 57 3.05 -26.61 -30.09
N CYS A 58 3.98 -25.68 -29.88
CA CYS A 58 3.69 -24.25 -29.80
C CYS A 58 4.17 -23.51 -31.05
N SER A 59 3.48 -22.45 -31.46
CA SER A 59 3.93 -21.53 -32.50
C SER A 59 3.57 -20.08 -32.15
N CYS A 60 4.39 -19.13 -32.62
CA CYS A 60 4.29 -17.70 -32.31
C CYS A 60 4.49 -16.87 -33.59
N THR A 61 3.50 -16.05 -33.93
CA THR A 61 3.50 -15.21 -35.14
C THR A 61 3.22 -13.75 -34.76
N ALA A 62 4.10 -12.83 -35.14
CA ALA A 62 3.97 -11.42 -34.83
C ALA A 62 3.71 -10.57 -36.10
N PRO A 63 2.88 -9.50 -36.03
CA PRO A 63 2.73 -8.53 -37.11
C PRO A 63 4.03 -7.75 -37.37
N PRO A 64 4.32 -7.35 -38.63
CA PRO A 64 5.45 -6.46 -38.92
C PRO A 64 5.35 -5.09 -38.25
N SER A 65 4.13 -4.58 -38.02
CA SER A 65 3.87 -3.29 -37.35
C SER A 65 4.32 -3.28 -35.88
N SER A 66 4.21 -4.41 -35.18
CA SER A 66 4.47 -4.50 -33.74
C SER A 66 5.96 -4.41 -33.36
N LEU A 67 6.89 -4.41 -34.33
CA LEU A 67 8.26 -4.91 -34.10
C LEU A 67 9.42 -4.12 -34.73
N ASN A 68 9.24 -2.84 -35.02
CA ASN A 68 10.35 -1.93 -35.31
C ASN A 68 10.64 -1.02 -34.10
N PRO A 69 11.56 -1.39 -33.17
CA PRO A 69 11.94 -0.50 -32.07
C PRO A 69 12.74 0.72 -32.55
N CYS A 70 13.44 0.60 -33.68
CA CYS A 70 14.21 1.68 -34.29
C CYS A 70 13.28 2.87 -34.61
N GLU A 71 12.14 2.57 -35.27
CA GLU A 71 10.77 3.02 -34.90
C GLU A 71 10.63 4.38 -34.22
N ASN A 72 10.95 4.40 -32.92
CA ASN A 72 10.56 5.49 -32.02
C ASN A 72 11.76 6.34 -31.57
N GLU A 73 12.98 5.80 -31.50
CA GLU A 73 14.18 6.59 -31.13
C GLU A 73 14.45 7.70 -32.16
N TRP A 74 14.51 7.38 -33.46
CA TRP A 74 14.74 8.38 -34.51
C TRP A 74 13.59 9.40 -34.64
N LYS A 75 12.36 8.99 -34.37
CA LYS A 75 11.16 9.84 -34.44
C LYS A 75 11.17 10.87 -33.31
N MET A 76 11.48 10.43 -32.09
CA MET A 76 11.76 11.33 -30.96
C MET A 76 12.96 12.24 -31.24
N GLU A 77 14.08 11.74 -31.75
CA GLU A 77 15.29 12.56 -31.95
C GLU A 77 15.10 13.61 -33.07
N LYS A 78 14.32 13.28 -34.12
CA LYS A 78 13.92 14.24 -35.15
C LYS A 78 12.98 15.31 -34.60
N LEU A 79 11.96 14.94 -33.82
CA LEU A 79 11.07 15.89 -33.16
C LEU A 79 11.83 16.80 -32.18
N LYS A 80 12.74 16.24 -31.37
CA LYS A 80 13.62 16.97 -30.43
C LYS A 80 14.50 18.02 -31.12
N LYS A 81 14.84 17.83 -32.40
CA LYS A 81 15.59 18.80 -33.22
C LYS A 81 14.71 19.80 -33.97
N GLN A 82 13.39 19.57 -34.09
CA GLN A 82 12.47 20.43 -34.85
C GLN A 82 11.50 21.24 -33.97
N ALA A 83 11.18 20.81 -32.74
CA ALA A 83 10.24 21.50 -31.86
C ALA A 83 10.54 21.28 -30.36
N PRO A 84 11.45 22.07 -29.74
CA PRO A 84 11.76 21.93 -28.31
C PRO A 84 10.57 22.28 -27.40
N GLU A 85 9.71 23.21 -27.82
CA GLU A 85 8.46 23.55 -27.11
C GLU A 85 7.47 22.37 -27.06
N LEU A 86 7.54 21.45 -28.04
CA LEU A 86 6.72 20.24 -28.02
C LEU A 86 7.12 19.29 -26.88
N PHE A 87 8.31 19.44 -26.29
CA PHE A 87 8.70 18.67 -25.10
C PHE A 87 7.99 19.15 -23.83
N LYS A 88 7.58 20.43 -23.75
CA LYS A 88 6.67 20.92 -22.70
C LYS A 88 5.29 20.30 -22.88
N LEU A 89 4.78 20.28 -24.12
CA LEU A 89 3.55 19.57 -24.47
C LEU A 89 3.63 18.07 -24.21
N GLN A 90 4.76 17.40 -24.50
CA GLN A 90 4.94 15.99 -24.12
C GLN A 90 4.95 15.83 -22.60
N SER A 91 5.62 16.69 -21.84
CA SER A 91 5.53 16.63 -20.36
C SER A 91 4.12 16.92 -19.82
N MET A 92 3.30 17.68 -20.56
CA MET A 92 1.87 17.88 -20.28
C MET A 92 1.03 16.69 -20.75
N VAL A 93 1.43 15.95 -21.79
CA VAL A 93 0.80 14.69 -22.21
C VAL A 93 1.18 13.55 -21.27
N ASP A 94 2.42 13.47 -20.79
CA ASP A 94 2.87 12.53 -19.74
C ASP A 94 2.19 12.85 -18.40
N LEU A 95 1.90 14.13 -18.13
CA LEU A 95 1.07 14.56 -16.99
C LEU A 95 -0.41 14.22 -17.21
N LEU A 96 -0.95 14.44 -18.40
CA LEU A 96 -2.35 14.10 -18.74
C LEU A 96 -2.56 12.59 -18.74
N GLU A 97 -1.67 11.80 -19.34
CA GLU A 97 -1.60 10.34 -19.21
C GLU A 97 -1.35 9.93 -17.76
N GLY A 98 -0.53 10.65 -17.00
CA GLY A 98 -0.38 10.49 -15.55
C GLY A 98 -1.67 10.73 -14.76
N THR A 99 -2.60 11.55 -15.27
CA THR A 99 -3.95 11.76 -14.70
C THR A 99 -5.03 10.84 -15.29
N LEU A 100 -4.91 10.43 -16.55
CA LEU A 100 -5.90 9.63 -17.29
C LEU A 100 -5.69 8.11 -17.09
N TYR A 101 -4.42 7.72 -17.01
CA TYR A 101 -3.93 6.45 -16.44
C TYR A 101 -3.43 6.64 -15.01
N SER A 102 -3.87 7.70 -14.31
CA SER A 102 -3.92 7.62 -12.84
C SER A 102 -4.72 6.38 -12.45
N MET A 103 -4.50 5.88 -11.23
CA MET A 103 -4.94 4.54 -10.84
C MET A 103 -6.43 4.24 -11.09
N ASP A 104 -7.26 5.27 -11.19
CA ASP A 104 -8.70 5.14 -11.24
C ASP A 104 -9.20 4.44 -12.51
N LEU A 105 -8.65 4.60 -13.72
CA LEU A 105 -9.23 3.86 -14.86
C LEU A 105 -9.06 2.33 -14.73
N MET A 106 -7.92 1.88 -14.21
CA MET A 106 -7.66 0.45 -13.95
C MET A 106 -8.33 -0.06 -12.66
N LYS A 107 -8.43 0.77 -11.62
CA LYS A 107 -9.19 0.44 -10.40
C LYS A 107 -10.69 0.40 -10.69
N VAL A 108 -11.24 1.36 -11.42
CA VAL A 108 -12.63 1.41 -11.88
C VAL A 108 -12.90 0.23 -12.81
N HIS A 109 -12.01 -0.14 -13.74
CA HIS A 109 -12.19 -1.39 -14.49
C HIS A 109 -12.23 -2.61 -13.56
N SER A 110 -11.33 -2.73 -12.58
CA SER A 110 -11.36 -3.80 -11.58
C SER A 110 -12.62 -3.80 -10.71
N TYR A 111 -13.11 -2.63 -10.29
CA TYR A 111 -14.33 -2.49 -9.50
C TYR A 111 -15.58 -2.79 -10.33
N ILE A 112 -15.65 -2.33 -11.59
CA ILE A 112 -16.69 -2.70 -12.55
C ILE A 112 -16.67 -4.21 -12.77
N SER A 113 -15.51 -4.84 -13.01
CA SER A 113 -15.42 -6.30 -13.15
C SER A 113 -15.87 -7.04 -11.89
N LYS A 114 -15.54 -6.54 -10.69
CA LYS A 114 -16.02 -7.12 -9.42
C LYS A 114 -17.52 -6.95 -9.22
N VAL A 115 -18.08 -5.77 -9.52
CA VAL A 115 -19.51 -5.48 -9.44
C VAL A 115 -20.28 -6.30 -10.47
N VAL A 116 -19.79 -6.43 -11.71
CA VAL A 116 -20.38 -7.32 -12.73
C VAL A 116 -20.30 -8.78 -12.30
N ALA A 117 -19.18 -9.25 -11.74
CA ALA A 117 -19.09 -10.60 -11.20
C ALA A 117 -20.10 -10.84 -10.06
N GLN A 118 -20.20 -9.92 -9.10
CA GLN A 118 -21.19 -9.99 -8.01
C GLN A 118 -22.63 -9.89 -8.53
N MET A 119 -22.89 -9.08 -9.55
CA MET A 119 -24.22 -8.94 -10.15
C MET A 119 -24.61 -10.21 -10.92
N ASN A 120 -23.67 -10.86 -11.61
CA ASN A 120 -23.89 -12.17 -12.23
C ASN A 120 -24.17 -13.26 -11.19
N THR A 121 -23.39 -13.32 -10.09
CA THR A 121 -23.63 -14.26 -8.98
C THR A 121 -24.98 -14.00 -8.30
N LEU A 122 -25.38 -12.73 -8.16
CA LEU A 122 -26.69 -12.34 -7.66
C LEU A 122 -27.80 -12.72 -8.64
N GLU A 123 -27.59 -12.57 -9.95
CA GLU A 123 -28.53 -12.99 -10.99
C GLU A 123 -28.73 -14.50 -11.01
N GLU A 124 -27.67 -15.30 -10.87
CA GLU A 124 -27.76 -16.76 -10.70
C GLU A 124 -28.47 -17.14 -9.39
N THR A 125 -28.18 -16.44 -8.28
CA THR A 125 -28.86 -16.66 -6.99
C THR A 125 -30.35 -16.31 -7.07
N ILE A 126 -30.70 -15.23 -7.77
CA ILE A 126 -32.10 -14.82 -8.01
C ILE A 126 -32.80 -15.81 -8.95
N LYS A 127 -32.16 -16.26 -10.04
CA LYS A 127 -32.69 -17.28 -10.97
C LYS A 127 -32.96 -18.61 -10.27
N THR A 128 -32.02 -19.09 -9.46
CA THR A 128 -32.17 -20.35 -8.71
C THR A 128 -33.24 -20.23 -7.63
N ASN A 129 -33.29 -19.15 -6.86
CA ASN A 129 -34.36 -18.93 -5.88
C ASN A 129 -35.74 -18.78 -6.54
N LEU A 130 -35.87 -18.00 -7.62
CA LEU A 130 -37.13 -17.89 -8.36
C LEU A 130 -37.60 -19.23 -8.93
N SER A 131 -36.68 -20.09 -9.41
CA SER A 131 -37.05 -21.46 -9.80
C SER A 131 -37.52 -22.25 -8.59
N ARG A 132 -36.78 -22.22 -7.48
CA ARG A 132 -37.08 -23.01 -6.29
C ARG A 132 -38.37 -22.59 -5.59
N GLU A 133 -38.70 -21.30 -5.58
CA GLU A 133 -39.98 -20.77 -5.10
C GLU A 133 -41.13 -21.12 -6.06
N ASN A 134 -40.92 -21.03 -7.38
CA ASN A 134 -41.92 -21.44 -8.37
C ASN A 134 -42.22 -22.95 -8.28
N ASP A 135 -41.21 -23.79 -8.11
CA ASP A 135 -41.37 -25.23 -7.99
C ASP A 135 -41.99 -25.63 -6.63
N PHE A 136 -41.60 -24.98 -5.52
CA PHE A 136 -42.27 -25.11 -4.23
C PHE A 136 -43.73 -24.65 -4.27
N MET A 137 -44.03 -23.57 -5.02
CA MET A 137 -45.39 -23.07 -5.20
C MET A 137 -46.23 -24.02 -6.08
N LYS A 138 -45.67 -24.63 -7.13
CA LYS A 138 -46.33 -25.72 -7.88
C LYS A 138 -46.64 -26.90 -6.99
N GLU A 139 -45.68 -27.36 -6.20
CA GLU A 139 -45.86 -28.49 -5.28
C GLU A 139 -46.94 -28.19 -4.22
N SER A 140 -46.92 -26.96 -3.66
CA SER A 140 -47.94 -26.48 -2.74
C SER A 140 -49.33 -26.41 -3.39
N VAL A 141 -49.44 -25.96 -4.64
CA VAL A 141 -50.71 -25.91 -5.40
C VAL A 141 -51.22 -27.31 -5.76
N LEU A 142 -50.33 -28.25 -6.10
CA LEU A 142 -50.69 -29.65 -6.32
C LEU A 142 -51.22 -30.29 -5.02
N HIS A 143 -50.53 -30.07 -3.89
CA HIS A 143 -50.96 -30.56 -2.59
C HIS A 143 -52.29 -29.92 -2.13
N LEU A 144 -52.49 -28.62 -2.35
CA LEU A 144 -53.76 -27.94 -2.11
C LEU A 144 -54.89 -28.50 -2.98
N THR A 145 -54.63 -28.78 -4.27
CA THR A 145 -55.63 -29.35 -5.18
C THR A 145 -56.05 -30.76 -4.72
N ASP A 146 -55.10 -31.58 -4.30
CA ASP A 146 -55.33 -32.92 -3.76
C ASP A 146 -56.03 -32.89 -2.38
N GLN A 147 -55.69 -31.92 -1.51
CA GLN A 147 -56.42 -31.67 -0.27
C GLN A 147 -57.85 -31.16 -0.50
N MET A 148 -58.09 -30.26 -1.45
CA MET A 148 -59.43 -29.79 -1.83
C MET A 148 -60.29 -30.95 -2.35
N ARG A 149 -59.74 -31.79 -3.23
CA ARG A 149 -60.44 -32.98 -3.74
C ARG A 149 -60.79 -34.00 -2.64
N ARG A 150 -59.94 -34.13 -1.61
CA ARG A 150 -60.30 -34.87 -0.38
C ARG A 150 -61.40 -34.17 0.41
N TYR A 151 -61.35 -32.85 0.54
CA TYR A 151 -62.35 -32.06 1.27
C TYR A 151 -63.73 -32.09 0.61
N GLU A 152 -63.82 -32.13 -0.72
CA GLU A 152 -65.08 -32.33 -1.46
C GLU A 152 -65.69 -33.70 -1.14
N ASN A 153 -64.92 -34.78 -1.27
CA ASN A 153 -65.36 -36.13 -0.86
C ASN A 153 -65.81 -36.18 0.61
N TYR A 154 -65.07 -35.56 1.53
CA TYR A 154 -65.49 -35.46 2.94
C TYR A 154 -66.74 -34.60 3.12
N SER A 155 -66.91 -33.53 2.34
CA SER A 155 -68.10 -32.67 2.36
C SER A 155 -69.35 -33.44 1.93
N ASP A 156 -69.30 -34.21 0.84
CA ASP A 156 -70.44 -35.03 0.39
C ASP A 156 -70.84 -36.09 1.44
N ILE A 157 -69.85 -36.78 2.02
CA ILE A 157 -70.05 -37.70 3.14
C ILE A 157 -70.68 -36.96 4.33
N MET A 158 -70.19 -35.77 4.67
CA MET A 158 -70.65 -35.01 5.83
C MET A 158 -72.01 -34.34 5.61
N ILE A 159 -72.39 -34.02 4.38
CA ILE A 159 -73.74 -33.58 4.01
C ILE A 159 -74.73 -34.74 4.17
N SER A 160 -74.34 -35.96 3.76
CA SER A 160 -75.14 -37.17 4.00
C SER A 160 -75.34 -37.43 5.50
N ILE A 161 -74.25 -37.46 6.28
CA ILE A 161 -74.28 -37.63 7.74
C ILE A 161 -75.08 -36.50 8.42
N LYS A 162 -74.90 -35.25 8.02
CA LYS A 162 -75.66 -34.10 8.57
C LYS A 162 -77.16 -34.22 8.30
N LYS A 163 -77.57 -34.80 7.16
CA LYS A 163 -78.98 -35.06 6.85
C LYS A 163 -79.58 -36.12 7.78
N GLU A 164 -78.84 -37.19 8.08
CA GLU A 164 -79.23 -38.20 9.06
C GLU A 164 -79.26 -37.65 10.49
N ILE A 165 -78.22 -36.94 10.92
CA ILE A 165 -78.15 -36.27 12.23
C ILE A 165 -79.28 -35.25 12.39
N SER A 166 -79.69 -34.53 11.33
CA SER A 166 -80.82 -33.59 11.42
C SER A 166 -82.15 -34.33 11.65
N ASN A 167 -82.34 -35.49 11.02
CA ASN A 167 -83.52 -36.35 11.23
C ASN A 167 -83.56 -36.91 12.66
N LEU A 168 -82.41 -37.29 13.23
CA LEU A 168 -82.26 -37.71 14.62
C LEU A 168 -82.42 -36.54 15.62
N GLY A 169 -81.90 -35.36 15.29
CA GLY A 169 -81.97 -34.17 16.15
C GLY A 169 -83.40 -33.70 16.41
N TYR A 170 -84.26 -33.75 15.39
CA TYR A 170 -85.70 -33.50 15.56
C TYR A 170 -86.41 -34.47 16.51
N GLN A 171 -85.87 -35.68 16.71
CA GLN A 171 -86.41 -36.68 17.65
C GLN A 171 -85.88 -36.49 19.08
N LEU A 172 -84.76 -35.79 19.26
CA LEU A 172 -84.05 -35.65 20.55
C LEU A 172 -84.24 -34.27 21.20
N LEU A 173 -84.45 -33.21 20.42
CA LEU A 173 -84.70 -31.84 20.94
C LEU A 173 -86.01 -31.69 21.74
N GLN A 174 -86.80 -32.77 21.89
CA GLN A 174 -87.97 -32.81 22.78
C GLN A 174 -87.61 -33.13 24.25
N LYS A 175 -86.32 -33.25 24.63
CA LYS A 175 -85.93 -34.06 25.81
C LYS A 175 -85.02 -33.43 26.90
N ASP A 176 -84.39 -32.27 26.70
CA ASP A 176 -83.31 -31.77 27.59
C ASP A 176 -83.60 -30.44 28.32
N ALA A 177 -83.37 -30.39 29.66
CA ALA A 177 -83.11 -29.15 30.46
C ALA A 177 -82.76 -29.37 31.98
N ALA A 178 -81.47 -29.39 32.43
CA ALA A 178 -80.97 -29.03 33.82
C ALA A 178 -79.44 -29.29 34.16
N ALA A 179 -78.79 -28.42 35.00
CA ALA A 179 -77.59 -28.60 35.94
C ALA A 179 -76.04 -28.58 35.49
N VAL A 180 -75.03 -28.56 36.43
CA VAL A 180 -73.56 -28.07 36.28
C VAL A 180 -72.38 -28.67 37.22
N PRO A 181 -71.02 -28.39 37.06
CA PRO A 181 -69.80 -29.11 37.66
C PRO A 181 -68.61 -28.31 38.40
N GLU A 182 -67.40 -28.91 38.75
CA GLU A 182 -66.23 -28.35 39.58
C GLU A 182 -64.73 -28.93 39.39
N SER A 183 -63.66 -28.57 40.20
CA SER A 183 -62.14 -28.68 39.93
C SER A 183 -61.07 -28.56 41.12
N LYS A 184 -59.70 -28.85 40.99
CA LYS A 184 -58.41 -28.21 41.63
C LYS A 184 -57.05 -29.02 41.98
N ALA A 185 -55.82 -28.39 41.83
CA ALA A 185 -54.52 -28.27 42.66
C ALA A 185 -53.22 -29.22 42.85
N GLN A 186 -51.97 -28.62 42.83
CA GLN A 186 -50.65 -28.71 43.67
C GLN A 186 -49.32 -29.64 43.48
N PRO A 187 -48.05 -29.25 43.95
CA PRO A 187 -46.67 -29.88 43.64
C PRO A 187 -45.50 -30.05 44.75
N CYS A 188 -44.25 -30.61 44.46
CA CYS A 188 -43.05 -30.82 45.41
C CYS A 188 -41.52 -30.92 44.85
N HIS A 189 -40.47 -31.47 45.57
CA HIS A 189 -38.95 -31.19 45.47
C HIS A 189 -37.85 -32.32 45.85
N GLY A 190 -36.47 -32.17 45.65
CA GLY A 190 -35.32 -33.09 46.14
C GLY A 190 -33.77 -32.83 45.75
N GLU A 191 -32.72 -33.54 46.33
CA GLU A 191 -31.20 -33.48 46.08
C GLU A 191 -30.30 -34.75 46.49
N GLY A 192 -29.03 -34.99 45.99
CA GLY A 192 -27.99 -35.97 46.54
C GLY A 192 -26.79 -36.58 45.66
N LEU A 193 -25.68 -37.13 46.24
CA LEU A 193 -24.38 -37.65 45.59
C LEU A 193 -23.90 -39.06 46.13
N PRO A 194 -23.15 -40.00 45.42
CA PRO A 194 -21.67 -39.99 45.15
C PRO A 194 -21.14 -40.85 43.91
N CYS A 195 -19.81 -40.96 43.60
CA CYS A 195 -19.26 -41.93 42.59
C CYS A 195 -17.69 -42.16 42.56
N PRO A 196 -17.15 -43.42 42.50
CA PRO A 196 -15.70 -43.71 42.19
C PRO A 196 -15.29 -45.08 41.51
N ILE A 197 -14.19 -45.15 40.69
CA ILE A 197 -13.08 -46.18 40.66
C ILE A 197 -12.17 -46.22 39.36
N ARG A 198 -10.85 -46.20 39.60
CA ARG A 198 -9.59 -46.58 38.88
C ARG A 198 -9.56 -47.23 37.45
N GLY A 199 -8.60 -46.77 36.61
CA GLY A 199 -8.15 -47.39 35.33
C GLY A 199 -6.71 -47.02 34.90
N LYS A 200 -6.18 -47.59 33.80
CA LYS A 200 -4.77 -47.53 33.28
C LYS A 200 -4.75 -47.92 31.77
N LEU A 201 -3.74 -47.78 30.88
CA LEU A 201 -2.38 -47.17 30.71
C LEU A 201 -2.08 -47.26 29.15
N PRO A 202 -0.93 -46.83 28.55
CA PRO A 202 0.26 -46.09 29.01
C PRO A 202 0.53 -44.79 28.21
N GLY A 203 1.73 -44.19 28.34
CA GLY A 203 2.18 -43.05 27.53
C GLY A 203 3.38 -43.36 26.63
N ALA A 204 3.64 -42.50 25.64
CA ALA A 204 4.82 -42.52 24.78
C ALA A 204 5.50 -41.13 24.80
N GLY A 205 6.83 -41.10 24.91
CA GLY A 205 7.62 -39.86 24.90
C GLY A 205 8.11 -39.50 23.50
N VAL A 206 8.16 -38.20 23.20
CA VAL A 206 8.75 -37.66 21.96
C VAL A 206 9.79 -36.61 22.35
N SER A 207 11.02 -36.78 21.85
CA SER A 207 12.14 -35.85 22.07
C SER A 207 12.13 -34.71 21.05
N LEU A 208 12.25 -33.46 21.51
CA LEU A 208 12.43 -32.29 20.66
C LEU A 208 13.88 -32.19 20.14
N PRO A 209 14.10 -31.69 18.90
CA PRO A 209 15.43 -31.38 18.38
C PRO A 209 16.00 -30.10 19.01
N PRO A 210 17.34 -29.91 18.99
CA PRO A 210 17.98 -28.70 19.50
C PRO A 210 17.74 -27.47 18.60
N PRO A 211 17.84 -26.24 19.13
CA PRO A 211 17.71 -25.01 18.36
C PRO A 211 18.92 -24.78 17.42
N PRO A 212 18.76 -24.02 16.33
CA PRO A 212 19.86 -23.59 15.47
C PRO A 212 20.80 -22.60 16.19
N PRO A 213 22.07 -22.48 15.76
CA PRO A 213 23.01 -21.51 16.33
C PRO A 213 22.55 -20.07 16.07
N SER A 214 22.81 -19.19 17.04
CA SER A 214 22.52 -17.76 16.96
C SER A 214 23.33 -17.07 15.84
N PRO A 215 22.77 -16.04 15.17
CA PRO A 215 23.53 -15.19 14.26
C PRO A 215 24.75 -14.57 14.95
N LEU A 216 25.83 -14.38 14.19
CA LEU A 216 26.98 -13.60 14.65
C LEU A 216 26.55 -12.14 14.87
N PRO A 217 27.07 -11.45 15.90
CA PRO A 217 26.77 -10.03 16.11
C PRO A 217 27.25 -9.22 14.90
N PRO A 218 26.46 -8.22 14.43
CA PRO A 218 26.92 -7.31 13.39
C PRO A 218 28.16 -6.55 13.88
N TYR A 219 29.06 -6.23 12.95
CA TYR A 219 30.30 -5.51 13.25
C TYR A 219 30.03 -4.23 14.06
N PRO A 220 30.78 -3.95 15.15
CA PRO A 220 30.65 -2.71 15.89
C PRO A 220 31.09 -1.55 15.01
N VAL A 221 30.10 -0.86 14.42
CA VAL A 221 30.27 0.48 13.89
C VAL A 221 30.50 1.39 15.09
N LYS A 222 31.43 2.35 14.99
CA LYS A 222 31.50 3.42 15.99
C LYS A 222 30.16 4.16 15.99
N GLU A 223 29.46 4.12 17.12
CA GLU A 223 28.33 5.01 17.36
C GLU A 223 28.83 6.46 17.25
N VAL A 224 28.03 7.31 16.63
CA VAL A 224 28.36 8.74 16.51
C VAL A 224 27.98 9.36 17.85
N GLU A 225 28.92 9.99 18.53
CA GLU A 225 28.66 10.63 19.82
C GLU A 225 27.70 11.82 19.66
N CYS A 226 26.83 12.00 20.65
CA CYS A 226 25.88 13.11 20.69
C CYS A 226 26.60 14.41 21.07
N GLU A 227 26.34 15.50 20.35
CA GLU A 227 26.92 16.83 20.64
C GLU A 227 26.12 17.60 21.71
N GLY A 228 24.95 17.08 22.12
CA GLY A 228 24.05 17.68 23.10
C GLY A 228 22.71 18.14 22.51
N THR A 229 22.03 19.03 23.23
CA THR A 229 20.73 19.64 22.84
C THR A 229 20.97 20.84 21.92
N ILE A 230 20.07 21.10 20.98
CA ILE A 230 20.20 22.25 20.06
C ILE A 230 20.08 23.57 20.84
N GLU A 231 21.11 24.43 20.73
CA GLU A 231 21.10 25.82 21.21
C GLU A 231 20.52 26.76 20.15
N SER A 232 21.00 26.64 18.90
CA SER A 232 20.60 27.53 17.81
C SER A 232 20.89 26.93 16.42
N VAL A 233 20.19 27.46 15.41
CA VAL A 233 20.35 27.12 13.99
C VAL A 233 21.04 28.28 13.29
N GLU A 234 22.09 27.99 12.52
CA GLU A 234 22.84 29.00 11.75
C GLU A 234 22.13 29.34 10.42
N PRO A 235 22.38 30.53 9.84
CA PRO A 235 21.77 30.92 8.56
C PRO A 235 22.03 29.91 7.43
N PRO A 236 21.05 29.63 6.56
CA PRO A 236 21.15 28.59 5.54
C PRO A 236 22.19 28.92 4.46
N THR A 237 23.00 27.91 4.12
CA THR A 237 23.92 27.94 2.98
C THR A 237 23.26 27.26 1.78
N GLU A 238 23.08 28.00 0.68
CA GLU A 238 22.63 27.42 -0.60
C GLU A 238 23.77 26.63 -1.28
N HIS A 239 23.44 25.43 -1.77
CA HIS A 239 24.36 24.63 -2.57
C HIS A 239 24.04 24.65 -4.05
N HIS A 240 22.77 24.50 -4.44
CA HIS A 240 22.33 24.47 -5.83
C HIS A 240 20.81 24.72 -5.92
N SER A 241 20.31 24.91 -7.15
CA SER A 241 18.87 24.87 -7.45
C SER A 241 18.61 23.77 -8.49
N TYR A 242 18.34 22.56 -8.01
CA TYR A 242 18.11 21.36 -8.82
C TYR A 242 16.63 20.95 -8.83
N GLY A 243 16.11 20.59 -10.00
CA GLY A 243 14.84 19.87 -10.11
C GLY A 243 13.59 20.77 -10.07
N ARG A 244 12.64 20.44 -9.18
CA ARG A 244 11.37 21.13 -8.97
C ARG A 244 11.33 21.82 -7.60
N ASN A 245 10.28 22.61 -7.37
CA ASN A 245 10.02 23.29 -6.10
C ASN A 245 10.02 22.32 -4.91
N GLU A 246 9.56 21.08 -5.11
CA GLU A 246 9.49 20.00 -4.14
C GLU A 246 10.54 18.90 -4.43
N GLY A 247 11.10 18.34 -3.36
CA GLY A 247 12.02 17.21 -3.42
C GLY A 247 12.72 16.98 -2.09
N ALA A 248 13.74 16.13 -2.12
CA ALA A 248 14.67 15.94 -1.02
C ALA A 248 16.08 15.62 -1.51
N TRP A 249 17.09 16.00 -0.74
CA TRP A 249 18.49 15.71 -1.00
C TRP A 249 19.23 15.33 0.29
N MET A 250 20.14 14.36 0.20
CA MET A 250 20.67 13.66 1.36
C MET A 250 22.05 13.05 1.09
N LYS A 251 22.82 12.80 2.15
CA LYS A 251 23.97 11.89 2.15
C LYS A 251 23.72 10.75 3.12
N ASP A 252 24.34 9.61 2.88
CA ASP A 252 24.36 8.50 3.84
C ASP A 252 25.37 8.79 4.96
N PRO A 253 24.95 9.00 6.23
CA PRO A 253 25.87 9.28 7.32
C PRO A 253 26.76 8.07 7.68
N ALA A 254 26.42 6.86 7.24
CA ALA A 254 27.27 5.68 7.39
C ALA A 254 28.25 5.46 6.21
N ALA A 255 28.16 6.27 5.14
CA ALA A 255 29.07 6.15 4.00
C ALA A 255 30.43 6.82 4.27
N LYS A 256 31.49 6.18 3.75
CA LYS A 256 32.87 6.70 3.77
C LYS A 256 33.19 7.66 2.62
N ASP A 257 32.28 7.74 1.64
CA ASP A 257 32.37 8.62 0.48
C ASP A 257 31.37 9.78 0.59
N ASP A 258 31.51 10.78 -0.28
CA ASP A 258 30.74 12.03 -0.25
C ASP A 258 29.58 12.05 -1.26
N ARG A 259 29.01 10.87 -1.55
CA ARG A 259 27.87 10.78 -2.47
C ARG A 259 26.64 11.47 -1.92
N ILE A 260 26.04 12.28 -2.78
CA ILE A 260 24.76 12.95 -2.57
C ILE A 260 23.70 12.22 -3.38
N TYR A 261 22.56 11.99 -2.77
CA TYR A 261 21.38 11.39 -3.38
C TYR A 261 20.24 12.41 -3.44
N VAL A 262 19.47 12.39 -4.52
CA VAL A 262 18.40 13.38 -4.79
C VAL A 262 17.15 12.69 -5.29
N THR A 263 16.02 12.97 -4.63
CA THR A 263 14.66 12.66 -5.09
C THR A 263 13.98 13.95 -5.52
N ASN A 264 13.94 14.17 -6.83
CA ASN A 264 13.23 15.30 -7.43
C ASN A 264 11.71 15.00 -7.45
N TYR A 265 10.90 15.93 -6.94
CA TYR A 265 9.44 15.84 -6.76
C TYR A 265 8.94 14.90 -5.66
N TYR A 266 7.82 15.28 -5.03
CA TYR A 266 7.14 14.51 -3.97
C TYR A 266 6.49 13.20 -4.48
N TYR A 267 6.59 12.89 -5.77
CA TYR A 267 6.07 11.67 -6.37
C TYR A 267 6.96 11.24 -7.54
N GLY A 268 7.61 10.07 -7.41
CA GLY A 268 8.57 9.57 -8.38
C GLY A 268 9.08 8.17 -8.07
N ASN A 269 10.05 7.70 -8.85
CA ASN A 269 10.73 6.41 -8.66
C ASN A 269 12.17 6.43 -9.23
N SER A 270 12.81 7.59 -9.20
CA SER A 270 14.05 7.91 -9.93
C SER A 270 15.05 8.61 -9.00
N LEU A 271 15.75 7.86 -8.15
CA LEU A 271 16.74 8.41 -7.21
C LEU A 271 18.05 8.69 -7.96
N VAL A 272 18.47 9.95 -7.98
CA VAL A 272 19.69 10.41 -8.67
C VAL A 272 20.87 10.41 -7.71
N GLU A 273 22.03 9.91 -8.14
CA GLU A 273 23.30 9.94 -7.39
C GLU A 273 24.26 10.97 -7.99
N PHE A 274 25.00 11.69 -7.15
CA PHE A 274 26.14 12.53 -7.52
C PHE A 274 27.36 12.12 -6.68
N ARG A 275 28.53 11.96 -7.32
CA ARG A 275 29.78 11.53 -6.67
C ARG A 275 30.35 12.49 -5.61
N SER A 276 29.99 13.77 -5.66
CA SER A 276 30.50 14.81 -4.76
C SER A 276 29.64 16.06 -4.85
N LEU A 277 29.82 16.97 -3.88
CA LEU A 277 29.19 18.29 -3.88
C LEU A 277 29.51 19.09 -5.15
N ASP A 278 30.75 19.06 -5.66
CA ASP A 278 31.11 19.78 -6.89
C ASP A 278 30.38 19.24 -8.12
N ASN A 279 30.19 17.93 -8.20
CA ASN A 279 29.43 17.31 -9.29
C ASN A 279 27.94 17.64 -9.18
N PHE A 280 27.39 17.67 -7.96
CA PHE A 280 26.03 18.15 -7.71
C PHE A 280 25.87 19.63 -8.14
N LYS A 281 26.79 20.51 -7.72
CA LYS A 281 26.81 21.93 -8.12
C LYS A 281 26.99 22.17 -9.63
N GLN A 282 27.44 21.16 -10.38
CA GLN A 282 27.57 21.17 -11.84
C GLN A 282 26.41 20.44 -12.57
N GLY A 283 25.42 19.89 -11.85
CA GLY A 283 24.35 19.05 -12.41
C GLY A 283 24.82 17.70 -12.98
N ARG A 284 26.04 17.26 -12.64
CA ARG A 284 26.73 16.08 -13.19
C ARG A 284 26.47 14.83 -12.35
N TRP A 285 25.28 14.26 -12.51
CA TRP A 285 24.92 12.99 -11.86
C TRP A 285 25.79 11.81 -12.34
N SER A 286 26.04 10.86 -11.45
CA SER A 286 26.91 9.69 -11.68
C SER A 286 26.13 8.39 -11.93
N ASN A 287 24.93 8.27 -11.39
CA ASN A 287 24.08 7.08 -11.50
C ASN A 287 22.61 7.45 -11.26
N LEU A 288 21.70 6.61 -11.76
CA LEU A 288 20.25 6.74 -11.58
C LEU A 288 19.69 5.38 -11.15
N TYR A 289 19.09 5.35 -9.97
CA TYR A 289 18.40 4.18 -9.45
C TYR A 289 16.91 4.26 -9.81
N LYS A 290 16.46 3.33 -10.67
CA LYS A 290 15.05 3.19 -11.01
C LYS A 290 14.39 2.22 -10.03
N LEU A 291 13.52 2.75 -9.18
CA LEU A 291 12.85 1.98 -8.13
C LEU A 291 11.63 1.22 -8.69
N PRO A 292 11.31 0.02 -8.18
CA PRO A 292 10.20 -0.79 -8.68
C PRO A 292 8.82 -0.26 -8.25
N TYR A 293 8.77 0.62 -7.25
CA TYR A 293 7.55 1.27 -6.78
C TYR A 293 7.79 2.78 -6.66
N ASN A 294 6.73 3.56 -6.89
CA ASN A 294 6.76 5.00 -6.70
C ASN A 294 6.76 5.35 -5.20
N TRP A 295 7.37 6.47 -4.85
CA TRP A 295 7.25 7.12 -3.55
C TRP A 295 6.13 8.16 -3.53
N ILE A 296 5.68 8.53 -2.32
CA ILE A 296 4.93 9.76 -2.08
C ILE A 296 5.55 10.51 -0.90
N GLY A 297 5.50 11.84 -0.94
CA GLY A 297 6.17 12.69 0.03
C GLY A 297 7.63 12.97 -0.34
N THR A 298 8.34 13.55 0.62
CA THR A 298 9.73 14.04 0.51
C THR A 298 10.60 13.49 1.65
N GLY A 299 10.01 13.02 2.74
CA GLY A 299 10.69 12.40 3.87
C GLY A 299 11.32 11.07 3.49
N HIS A 300 12.56 11.10 3.00
CA HIS A 300 13.27 9.97 2.44
C HIS A 300 14.74 10.03 2.85
N VAL A 301 15.33 8.89 3.22
CA VAL A 301 16.73 8.84 3.68
C VAL A 301 17.53 7.76 2.97
N VAL A 302 18.84 7.97 2.83
CA VAL A 302 19.79 6.89 2.55
C VAL A 302 20.56 6.59 3.84
N TYR A 303 20.59 5.33 4.25
CA TYR A 303 21.30 4.88 5.44
C TYR A 303 21.94 3.50 5.24
N ARG A 304 23.23 3.40 5.53
CA ARG A 304 24.03 2.15 5.44
C ARG A 304 23.91 1.46 4.05
N GLY A 305 23.89 2.26 2.98
CA GLY A 305 23.82 1.79 1.59
C GLY A 305 22.42 1.41 1.07
N ALA A 306 21.36 1.62 1.84
CA ALA A 306 19.98 1.42 1.41
C ALA A 306 19.19 2.74 1.42
N PHE A 307 18.26 2.89 0.48
CA PHE A 307 17.31 4.00 0.39
C PHE A 307 15.97 3.61 1.01
N TYR A 308 15.44 4.47 1.88
CA TYR A 308 14.23 4.26 2.66
C TYR A 308 13.16 5.28 2.27
N TYR A 309 11.97 4.80 1.93
CA TYR A 309 10.88 5.64 1.42
C TYR A 309 9.49 5.07 1.70
N ASN A 310 8.47 5.93 1.78
CA ASN A 310 7.09 5.51 1.80
C ASN A 310 6.60 5.17 0.38
N ARG A 311 6.05 3.96 0.22
CA ARG A 311 5.47 3.52 -1.06
C ARG A 311 4.17 4.28 -1.34
N ALA A 312 4.14 4.97 -2.48
CA ALA A 312 3.00 5.73 -2.96
C ALA A 312 1.67 5.01 -2.79
N PHE A 313 0.70 5.75 -2.27
CA PHE A 313 -0.69 5.31 -2.06
C PHE A 313 -0.87 4.15 -1.06
N THR A 314 0.10 3.92 -0.16
CA THR A 314 0.04 2.88 0.87
C THR A 314 0.78 3.25 2.15
N LYS A 315 0.33 2.76 3.31
CA LYS A 315 1.06 2.88 4.59
C LYS A 315 2.34 2.01 4.69
N ASN A 316 2.92 1.59 3.55
CA ASN A 316 4.10 0.72 3.54
C ASN A 316 5.38 1.54 3.50
N ILE A 317 6.32 1.21 4.37
CA ILE A 317 7.71 1.64 4.30
C ILE A 317 8.54 0.62 3.52
N ILE A 318 9.49 1.07 2.70
CA ILE A 318 10.34 0.24 1.85
C ILE A 318 11.81 0.53 2.12
N LYS A 319 12.62 -0.53 2.15
CA LYS A 319 14.08 -0.52 2.11
C LYS A 319 14.56 -1.06 0.76
N TYR A 320 15.21 -0.22 -0.03
CA TYR A 320 15.79 -0.56 -1.33
C TYR A 320 17.32 -0.55 -1.26
N ASP A 321 17.96 -1.68 -1.53
CA ASP A 321 19.43 -1.79 -1.51
C ASP A 321 20.03 -1.13 -2.75
N LEU A 322 20.92 -0.15 -2.57
CA LEU A 322 21.51 0.61 -3.69
C LEU A 322 22.66 -0.14 -4.40
N LYS A 323 23.24 -1.17 -3.78
CA LYS A 323 24.32 -1.97 -4.36
C LYS A 323 23.74 -3.12 -5.20
N GLU A 324 22.84 -3.88 -4.61
CA GLU A 324 22.17 -5.04 -5.21
C GLU A 324 20.91 -4.68 -6.02
N ARG A 325 20.43 -3.44 -5.89
CA ARG A 325 19.36 -2.81 -6.71
C ARG A 325 17.98 -3.47 -6.61
N TYR A 326 17.64 -4.04 -5.45
CA TYR A 326 16.34 -4.67 -5.17
C TYR A 326 15.70 -4.17 -3.87
N VAL A 327 14.40 -4.44 -3.69
CA VAL A 327 13.70 -4.19 -2.41
C VAL A 327 14.12 -5.27 -1.40
N ALA A 328 14.98 -4.89 -0.47
CA ALA A 328 15.52 -5.77 0.57
C ALA A 328 14.56 -5.99 1.74
N GLY A 329 13.60 -5.07 1.94
CA GLY A 329 12.55 -5.21 2.94
C GLY A 329 11.40 -4.23 2.72
N TRP A 330 10.24 -4.56 3.27
CA TRP A 330 9.09 -3.65 3.39
C TRP A 330 8.32 -4.01 4.66
N ALA A 331 7.70 -3.01 5.29
CA ALA A 331 6.82 -3.21 6.44
C ALA A 331 5.57 -2.32 6.31
N LEU A 332 4.47 -2.74 6.93
CA LEU A 332 3.21 -2.01 6.99
C LEU A 332 3.10 -1.30 8.33
N LEU A 333 3.00 0.04 8.29
CA LEU A 333 2.58 0.82 9.46
C LEU A 333 1.05 0.73 9.52
N HIS A 334 0.51 0.04 10.52
CA HIS A 334 -0.91 -0.33 10.56
C HIS A 334 -1.79 0.84 11.02
N ASP A 335 -1.23 1.64 11.93
CA ASP A 335 -1.77 2.71 12.74
C ASP A 335 -1.72 4.11 12.07
N VAL A 336 -0.88 4.32 11.05
CA VAL A 336 -0.81 5.59 10.28
C VAL A 336 -2.18 6.06 9.83
N VAL A 337 -2.48 7.36 9.96
CA VAL A 337 -3.74 7.97 9.52
C VAL A 337 -3.50 8.89 8.33
N TYR A 338 -4.28 8.70 7.26
CA TYR A 338 -4.34 9.64 6.14
C TYR A 338 -5.53 10.58 6.31
N GLU A 339 -5.43 11.80 5.78
CA GLU A 339 -6.51 12.78 5.89
C GLU A 339 -7.71 12.41 5.00
N ASP A 340 -8.93 12.54 5.54
CA ASP A 340 -10.18 12.23 4.82
C ASP A 340 -10.34 13.06 3.53
N THR A 341 -9.76 14.26 3.46
CA THR A 341 -9.88 15.15 2.29
C THR A 341 -8.87 14.79 1.19
N THR A 342 -9.15 13.70 0.48
CA THR A 342 -8.30 13.13 -0.59
C THR A 342 -6.87 12.79 -0.12
N PRO A 343 -6.63 11.57 0.42
CA PRO A 343 -5.35 11.10 0.98
C PRO A 343 -4.06 11.28 0.16
N TRP A 344 -4.16 11.73 -1.09
CA TRP A 344 -3.07 11.83 -2.06
C TRP A 344 -2.68 13.28 -2.40
N LYS A 345 -3.38 14.28 -1.84
CA LYS A 345 -3.03 15.69 -2.02
C LYS A 345 -1.93 16.07 -1.05
N TRP A 346 -0.67 15.95 -1.48
CA TRP A 346 0.48 16.46 -0.74
C TRP A 346 0.36 17.97 -0.49
N LYS A 347 0.59 18.42 0.75
CA LYS A 347 0.25 19.77 1.25
C LYS A 347 1.45 20.65 1.60
N GLY A 348 2.69 20.21 1.35
CA GLY A 348 3.92 20.89 1.79
C GLY A 348 4.79 20.04 2.72
N HIS A 349 4.22 19.01 3.33
CA HIS A 349 4.87 18.10 4.28
C HIS A 349 4.52 16.63 3.99
N SER A 350 5.28 15.69 4.57
CA SER A 350 5.08 14.25 4.42
C SER A 350 4.25 13.65 5.56
N ASP A 351 3.32 12.75 5.24
CA ASP A 351 2.58 11.97 6.27
C ASP A 351 3.43 10.85 6.88
N ILE A 352 4.35 10.25 6.11
CA ILE A 352 5.32 9.28 6.63
C ILE A 352 6.69 9.84 6.28
N ASP A 353 7.44 10.17 7.32
CA ASP A 353 8.76 10.78 7.25
C ASP A 353 9.82 9.84 7.86
N PHE A 354 11.06 9.90 7.39
CA PHE A 354 12.16 9.09 7.92
C PHE A 354 13.28 10.00 8.41
N ALA A 355 13.79 9.72 9.62
CA ALA A 355 14.92 10.44 10.17
C ALA A 355 16.08 9.49 10.48
N VAL A 356 17.29 10.03 10.50
CA VAL A 356 18.52 9.33 10.91
C VAL A 356 19.29 10.22 11.87
N ASP A 357 19.70 9.66 13.00
CA ASP A 357 20.45 10.35 14.05
C ASP A 357 21.59 9.46 14.58
N GLU A 358 22.20 9.87 15.69
CA GLU A 358 23.15 9.09 16.48
C GLU A 358 22.55 7.73 16.93
N SER A 359 21.27 7.71 17.31
CA SER A 359 20.54 6.56 17.85
C SER A 359 20.12 5.52 16.81
N GLY A 360 20.07 5.87 15.51
CA GLY A 360 19.80 4.95 14.42
C GLY A 360 18.86 5.48 13.33
N LEU A 361 17.93 4.62 12.89
CA LEU A 361 16.93 4.90 11.87
C LEU A 361 15.55 5.05 12.52
N TRP A 362 14.78 6.04 12.09
CA TRP A 362 13.46 6.36 12.62
C TRP A 362 12.43 6.53 11.51
N VAL A 363 11.16 6.39 11.88
CA VAL A 363 10.01 6.83 11.09
C VAL A 363 9.06 7.65 11.95
N ILE A 364 8.55 8.74 11.41
CA ILE A 364 7.66 9.72 12.05
C ILE A 364 6.37 9.78 11.25
N TYR A 365 5.20 9.70 11.91
CA TYR A 365 3.91 9.65 11.23
C TYR A 365 2.71 10.04 12.12
N PRO A 366 1.59 10.53 11.57
CA PRO A 366 0.36 10.76 12.33
C PRO A 366 -0.38 9.45 12.58
N SER A 367 -0.87 9.28 13.81
CA SER A 367 -1.78 8.21 14.24
C SER A 367 -2.97 8.82 14.99
N VAL A 368 -4.08 8.10 15.07
CA VAL A 368 -5.16 8.44 16.01
C VAL A 368 -4.84 7.87 17.39
N ASP A 369 -5.07 8.65 18.44
CA ASP A 369 -5.08 8.10 19.79
C ASP A 369 -6.42 7.39 20.10
N TYR A 370 -6.32 6.23 20.76
CA TYR A 370 -7.47 5.35 21.02
C TYR A 370 -8.29 5.78 22.23
N ASP A 371 -7.77 6.68 23.05
CA ASP A 371 -8.51 7.32 24.13
C ASP A 371 -9.63 8.23 23.57
N TYR A 372 -10.56 8.62 24.45
CA TYR A 372 -11.89 9.13 24.13
C TYR A 372 -11.95 10.43 23.29
N SER A 373 -10.82 11.03 22.93
CA SER A 373 -10.71 12.22 22.08
C SER A 373 -10.68 11.93 20.59
N GLN A 374 -10.27 10.72 20.16
CA GLN A 374 -9.96 10.39 18.76
C GLN A 374 -9.01 11.39 18.08
N GLN A 375 -8.12 12.02 18.85
CA GLN A 375 -7.26 13.09 18.37
C GLN A 375 -6.07 12.53 17.58
N GLU A 376 -5.72 13.18 16.47
CA GLU A 376 -4.50 12.88 15.73
C GLU A 376 -3.27 13.38 16.50
N VAL A 377 -2.32 12.47 16.70
CA VAL A 377 -1.03 12.67 17.37
C VAL A 377 0.12 12.23 16.47
N ILE A 378 1.26 12.89 16.56
CA ILE A 378 2.47 12.41 15.89
C ILE A 378 3.11 11.29 16.72
N VAL A 379 3.44 10.20 16.03
CA VAL A 379 4.13 9.02 16.55
C VAL A 379 5.53 9.01 15.94
N LEU A 380 6.53 8.70 16.77
CA LEU A 380 7.88 8.37 16.30
C LEU A 380 8.24 6.95 16.71
N SER A 381 8.80 6.20 15.78
CA SER A 381 9.21 4.81 15.97
C SER A 381 10.64 4.61 15.48
N ARG A 382 11.51 4.11 16.34
CA ARG A 382 12.86 3.67 15.92
C ARG A 382 12.74 2.33 15.22
N LEU A 383 13.26 2.24 14.01
CA LEU A 383 13.21 1.07 13.14
C LEU A 383 14.48 0.23 13.29
N ASP A 384 14.34 -1.10 13.23
CA ASP A 384 15.48 -1.96 12.92
C ASP A 384 15.82 -1.79 11.42
N PRO A 385 17.03 -1.29 11.06
CA PRO A 385 17.42 -1.08 9.66
C PRO A 385 17.67 -2.41 8.93
N GLY A 386 17.64 -3.56 9.61
CA GLY A 386 17.66 -4.90 9.05
C GLY A 386 16.37 -5.24 8.32
N ASP A 387 15.25 -5.27 9.07
CA ASP A 387 13.95 -5.81 8.62
C ASP A 387 12.77 -4.81 8.61
N LEU A 388 12.99 -3.56 9.04
CA LEU A 388 11.96 -2.52 9.22
C LEU A 388 10.93 -2.81 10.34
N SER A 389 11.27 -3.66 11.32
CA SER A 389 10.42 -3.89 12.47
C SER A 389 10.29 -2.64 13.35
N VAL A 390 9.05 -2.33 13.72
CA VAL A 390 8.66 -1.39 14.78
C VAL A 390 8.41 -2.20 16.06
N ARG A 391 8.83 -1.69 17.22
CA ARG A 391 8.65 -2.36 18.52
C ARG A 391 8.00 -1.40 19.51
N ARG A 392 7.15 -1.91 20.40
CA ARG A 392 6.42 -1.08 21.37
C ARG A 392 7.37 -0.34 22.33
N GLU A 393 8.49 -0.95 22.65
CA GLU A 393 9.56 -0.41 23.50
C GLU A 393 10.40 0.65 22.78
N THR A 394 10.12 0.90 21.50
CA THR A 394 10.78 1.91 20.66
C THR A 394 9.77 2.67 19.79
N THR A 395 8.57 2.90 20.32
CA THR A 395 7.49 3.69 19.72
C THR A 395 6.93 4.64 20.76
N TRP A 396 6.95 5.94 20.47
CA TRP A 396 6.49 7.01 21.35
C TRP A 396 5.35 7.79 20.69
N LYS A 397 4.36 8.20 21.49
CA LYS A 397 3.29 9.12 21.10
C LYS A 397 3.60 10.50 21.66
N THR A 398 3.38 11.54 20.87
CA THR A 398 3.67 12.93 21.25
C THR A 398 2.38 13.76 21.31
N GLY A 399 2.39 14.83 22.10
CA GLY A 399 1.34 15.87 22.10
C GLY A 399 1.31 16.72 20.82
N LEU A 400 2.31 16.59 19.94
CA LEU A 400 2.37 17.27 18.65
C LEU A 400 1.19 16.83 17.76
N LYS A 401 0.46 17.81 17.24
CA LYS A 401 -0.73 17.58 16.42
C LYS A 401 -0.39 17.64 14.94
N ARG A 402 -1.08 16.83 14.13
CA ARG A 402 -1.09 16.98 12.68
C ARG A 402 -1.51 18.43 12.32
N ASN A 403 -0.81 19.07 11.39
CA ASN A 403 -0.94 20.49 11.03
C ASN A 403 -0.39 21.52 12.05
N ALA A 404 0.24 21.13 13.16
CA ALA A 404 0.90 22.07 14.08
C ALA A 404 2.38 22.37 13.74
N TYR A 405 2.88 21.77 12.66
CA TYR A 405 4.27 21.88 12.19
C TYR A 405 4.34 21.81 10.66
N GLY A 406 5.46 22.28 10.10
CA GLY A 406 5.79 22.21 8.68
C GLY A 406 6.74 21.07 8.31
N ASN A 407 7.80 20.86 9.10
CA ASN A 407 8.74 19.73 8.98
C ASN A 407 9.23 19.35 10.38
N CYS A 408 9.80 18.15 10.53
CA CYS A 408 10.34 17.66 11.80
C CYS A 408 11.55 16.74 11.57
N PHE A 409 12.51 16.76 12.50
CA PHE A 409 13.74 15.97 12.44
C PHE A 409 14.13 15.46 13.84
N ILE A 410 15.03 14.48 13.90
CA ILE A 410 15.50 13.88 15.17
C ILE A 410 17.02 14.09 15.31
N ILE A 411 17.46 14.48 16.51
CA ILE A 411 18.88 14.52 16.90
C ILE A 411 19.01 13.85 18.27
N CYS A 412 19.95 12.91 18.43
CA CYS A 412 20.16 12.15 19.67
C CYS A 412 18.89 11.56 20.32
N GLY A 413 17.90 11.13 19.55
CA GLY A 413 16.61 10.63 20.06
C GLY A 413 15.62 11.70 20.53
N ILE A 414 15.91 12.99 20.32
CA ILE A 414 14.98 14.10 20.56
C ILE A 414 14.38 14.51 19.21
N LEU A 415 13.05 14.47 19.11
CA LEU A 415 12.30 15.03 17.98
C LEU A 415 12.22 16.55 18.12
N TYR A 416 12.45 17.27 17.03
CA TYR A 416 12.28 18.71 16.92
C TYR A 416 11.32 19.02 15.76
N ALA A 417 10.38 19.95 15.97
CA ALA A 417 9.43 20.35 14.93
C ALA A 417 9.51 21.86 14.63
N VAL A 418 9.57 22.19 13.33
CA VAL A 418 9.52 23.57 12.82
C VAL A 418 8.06 23.95 12.57
N ASP A 419 7.59 25.08 13.09
CA ASP A 419 6.16 25.44 13.05
C ASP A 419 5.60 25.69 11.64
N THR A 420 6.42 26.20 10.71
CA THR A 420 5.97 26.63 9.38
C THR A 420 6.83 26.13 8.22
N TYR A 421 6.18 25.72 7.14
CA TYR A 421 6.81 25.36 5.85
C TYR A 421 6.66 26.46 4.79
N SER A 422 5.74 27.42 4.98
CA SER A 422 5.30 28.37 3.93
C SER A 422 5.46 29.86 4.31
N GLN A 423 6.12 30.14 5.43
CA GLN A 423 6.50 31.49 5.85
C GLN A 423 8.03 31.58 5.92
N LYS A 424 8.58 32.75 5.60
CA LYS A 424 10.04 32.97 5.54
C LYS A 424 10.69 32.88 6.92
N GLU A 425 10.07 33.52 7.90
CA GLU A 425 10.44 33.45 9.30
C GLU A 425 9.59 32.36 9.96
N GLY A 426 10.26 31.48 10.71
CA GLY A 426 9.66 30.41 11.48
C GLY A 426 10.52 30.09 12.71
N GLN A 427 10.20 29.01 13.40
CA GLN A 427 10.92 28.58 14.59
C GLN A 427 10.81 27.08 14.80
N ILE A 428 11.82 26.49 15.43
CA ILE A 428 11.64 25.21 16.13
C ILE A 428 10.79 25.53 17.36
N SER A 429 9.53 25.10 17.33
CA SER A 429 8.48 25.46 18.28
C SER A 429 8.23 24.40 19.35
N TYR A 430 8.69 23.18 19.09
CA TYR A 430 8.38 21.99 19.89
C TYR A 430 9.53 21.00 19.86
N ALA A 431 9.76 20.33 20.98
CA ALA A 431 10.58 19.13 21.05
C ALA A 431 9.97 18.03 21.93
N PHE A 432 10.32 16.78 21.64
CA PHE A 432 9.94 15.60 22.42
C PHE A 432 11.16 14.70 22.63
N ASP A 433 11.48 14.38 23.87
CA ASP A 433 12.64 13.57 24.27
C ASP A 433 12.24 12.12 24.56
N THR A 434 12.72 11.18 23.73
CA THR A 434 12.43 9.74 23.88
C THR A 434 13.12 9.05 25.06
N HIS A 435 14.14 9.67 25.66
CA HIS A 435 14.84 9.13 26.83
C HIS A 435 14.10 9.41 28.14
N THR A 436 13.38 10.53 28.20
CA THR A 436 12.64 10.97 29.39
C THR A 436 11.11 10.86 29.27
N ASP A 437 10.59 10.67 28.05
CA ASP A 437 9.14 10.69 27.74
C ASP A 437 8.52 12.06 28.08
N THR A 438 9.24 13.15 27.75
CA THR A 438 8.82 14.53 28.04
C THR A 438 8.85 15.45 26.81
N GLU A 439 8.04 16.50 26.86
CA GLU A 439 7.87 17.47 25.76
C GLU A 439 8.16 18.90 26.22
N ALA A 440 8.64 19.74 25.30
CA ALA A 440 9.00 21.13 25.57
C ALA A 440 8.53 22.08 24.47
N GLU A 441 7.97 23.24 24.85
CA GLU A 441 7.82 24.38 23.95
C GLU A 441 9.18 25.05 23.72
N LEU A 442 9.57 25.19 22.47
CA LEU A 442 10.79 25.87 22.03
C LEU A 442 10.47 27.15 21.26
N ARG A 443 11.47 28.03 21.11
CA ARG A 443 11.39 29.28 20.34
C ARG A 443 12.72 29.59 19.64
N LEU A 444 13.34 28.57 19.05
CA LEU A 444 14.62 28.71 18.36
C LEU A 444 14.36 29.21 16.92
N PRO A 445 14.87 30.37 16.48
CA PRO A 445 14.58 30.90 15.16
C PRO A 445 15.00 29.96 14.02
N PHE A 446 14.15 29.86 12.98
CA PHE A 446 14.40 29.08 11.77
C PHE A 446 14.08 29.93 10.53
N LEU A 447 14.93 29.88 9.50
CA LEU A 447 14.87 30.79 8.35
C LEU A 447 14.64 30.03 7.04
N ASN A 448 13.37 29.87 6.66
CA ASN A 448 12.96 29.33 5.35
C ASN A 448 13.26 30.40 4.27
N GLN A 449 14.49 30.44 3.75
CA GLN A 449 14.98 31.49 2.85
C GLN A 449 14.04 31.78 1.65
N TYR A 450 13.41 30.75 1.06
CA TYR A 450 12.50 30.82 -0.08
C TYR A 450 11.03 30.54 0.27
N ALA A 451 10.72 30.34 1.56
CA ALA A 451 9.39 30.20 2.13
C ALA A 451 8.51 29.09 1.50
N PHE A 452 9.11 27.98 1.06
CA PHE A 452 8.40 26.76 0.69
C PHE A 452 9.28 25.53 0.96
N THR A 453 9.52 25.26 2.25
CA THR A 453 10.42 24.21 2.73
C THR A 453 9.72 22.85 2.73
N THR A 454 10.21 21.93 1.91
CA THR A 454 9.60 20.61 1.64
C THR A 454 10.34 19.44 2.28
N GLN A 455 11.50 19.69 2.89
CA GLN A 455 12.36 18.72 3.57
C GLN A 455 13.17 19.48 4.64
N VAL A 456 13.32 18.93 5.84
CA VAL A 456 14.35 19.33 6.82
C VAL A 456 14.85 18.07 7.54
N ASP A 457 15.93 17.46 7.07
CA ASP A 457 16.50 16.21 7.60
C ASP A 457 17.83 16.45 8.31
N TYR A 458 18.07 15.79 9.44
CA TYR A 458 19.37 15.83 10.11
C TYR A 458 20.38 14.85 9.50
N ASN A 459 21.66 15.24 9.48
CA ASN A 459 22.77 14.34 9.16
C ASN A 459 23.75 14.22 10.35
N PRO A 460 23.77 13.09 11.10
CA PRO A 460 24.62 12.94 12.29
C PRO A 460 26.12 12.88 11.99
N LYS A 461 26.53 12.52 10.76
CA LYS A 461 27.95 12.51 10.36
C LYS A 461 28.51 13.93 10.15
N GLU A 462 27.68 14.83 9.66
CA GLU A 462 28.07 16.20 9.30
C GLU A 462 27.56 17.28 10.27
N LYS A 463 26.68 16.91 11.21
CA LYS A 463 26.08 17.77 12.26
C LYS A 463 25.34 18.99 11.68
N VAL A 464 24.69 18.81 10.53
CA VAL A 464 23.90 19.83 9.80
C VAL A 464 22.49 19.34 9.48
N LEU A 465 21.57 20.27 9.25
CA LEU A 465 20.28 19.98 8.61
C LEU A 465 20.41 20.13 7.09
N TYR A 466 19.96 19.13 6.36
CA TYR A 466 19.73 19.13 4.91
C TYR A 466 18.29 19.57 4.64
N ALA A 467 18.08 20.55 3.76
CA ALA A 467 16.74 21.04 3.45
C ALA A 467 16.53 21.35 1.98
N TRP A 468 15.27 21.28 1.56
CA TRP A 468 14.81 21.60 0.20
C TRP A 468 13.77 22.72 0.30
N ASP A 469 14.13 23.93 -0.12
CA ASP A 469 13.29 25.13 0.01
C ASP A 469 13.01 25.73 -1.37
N ASN A 470 11.78 25.55 -1.85
CA ASN A 470 11.31 26.03 -3.15
C ASN A 470 12.19 25.64 -4.36
N GLY A 471 12.84 24.48 -4.32
CA GLY A 471 13.75 24.00 -5.37
C GLY A 471 15.21 24.38 -5.18
N HIS A 472 15.56 25.06 -4.08
CA HIS A 472 16.93 25.31 -3.65
C HIS A 472 17.34 24.28 -2.60
N GLN A 473 18.54 23.73 -2.73
CA GLN A 473 19.11 22.74 -1.82
C GLN A 473 20.03 23.45 -0.83
N MET A 474 19.60 23.48 0.44
CA MET A 474 20.16 24.29 1.52
C MET A 474 20.74 23.40 2.62
N THR A 475 21.81 23.82 3.28
CA THR A 475 22.20 23.27 4.60
C THR A 475 22.16 24.33 5.69
N TYR A 476 21.75 23.94 6.90
CA TYR A 476 21.84 24.78 8.10
C TYR A 476 22.91 24.20 9.04
N GLY A 477 23.82 25.07 9.51
CA GLY A 477 24.70 24.75 10.64
C GLY A 477 23.90 24.65 11.94
N LEU A 478 24.39 23.85 12.88
CA LEU A 478 23.78 23.69 14.20
C LEU A 478 24.78 24.01 15.30
N ARG A 479 24.27 24.56 16.41
CA ARG A 479 25.01 24.77 17.65
C ARG A 479 24.36 23.97 18.77
N PHE A 480 25.18 23.38 19.63
CA PHE A 480 24.73 22.45 20.66
C PHE A 480 25.23 22.89 22.05
N VAL A 481 24.48 22.51 23.08
CA VAL A 481 24.82 22.63 24.50
C VAL A 481 24.74 21.28 25.18
N VAL A 482 25.72 21.02 26.06
CA VAL A 482 25.95 19.76 26.80
C VAL A 482 25.62 19.93 28.28
#